data_AF-A0A0Q6G4F6-F1
#
_entry.id   AF-A0A0Q6G4F6-F1
#
_cell.length_a   1.000
_cell.length_b   1.000
_cell.length_c   1.000
_cell.angle_alpha   90.00
_cell.angle_beta   90.00
_cell.angle_gamma   90.00
#
_symmetry.space_group_name_H-M   'P 1'
#
loop_
_entity.id
_entity.type
_entity.pdbx_description
1 polymer ?
#
loop_
_entity_poly.entity_id
_entity_poly.type
_entity_poly.pdbx_seq_one_letter_code
_entity_poly.pdbx_strand_id
1 'polypeptide(L)'
;MLLVAALAACGADPVADKLAEFDPAEAQAIRDDFEREGWTYSEESVLGILVGERECRQIRAALADLAAGSPVDEIADHLDEVLVVQNEVFQPDMAVYFQGVVDELRSGSPTNIQEYLELNCEYVQ
;
A
#
# COMPACT_ATOMS: atom_id res chain seq x y z
N MET A 1 50.21 -9.38 -9.08
CA MET A 1 48.95 -8.79 -9.60
C MET A 1 47.94 -8.85 -8.47
N LEU A 2 47.63 -7.71 -7.84
CA LEU A 2 46.56 -7.63 -6.84
C LEU A 2 45.21 -7.55 -7.58
N LEU A 3 44.36 -8.55 -7.41
CA LEU A 3 42.95 -8.43 -7.75
C LEU A 3 42.31 -7.47 -6.73
N VAL A 4 41.95 -6.28 -7.19
CA VAL A 4 40.98 -5.44 -6.49
C VAL A 4 39.62 -6.04 -6.78
N ALA A 5 39.14 -6.92 -5.89
CA ALA A 5 37.73 -7.22 -5.78
C ALA A 5 37.05 -5.97 -5.21
N ALA A 6 36.78 -4.99 -6.07
CA ALA A 6 35.78 -3.98 -5.80
C ALA A 6 34.43 -4.71 -5.86
N LEU A 7 34.05 -5.35 -4.75
CA LEU A 7 32.63 -5.61 -4.50
C LEU A 7 31.99 -4.23 -4.47
N ALA A 8 31.30 -3.90 -5.56
CA ALA A 8 30.27 -2.91 -5.53
C ALA A 8 29.35 -3.29 -4.38
N ALA A 9 29.39 -2.50 -3.31
CA ALA A 9 28.22 -2.30 -2.50
C ALA A 9 27.20 -1.59 -3.40
N CYS A 10 26.54 -2.35 -4.29
CA CYS A 10 25.24 -1.98 -4.81
C CYS A 10 24.39 -1.86 -3.55
N GLY A 11 24.11 -0.62 -3.13
CA GLY A 11 23.12 -0.39 -2.08
C GLY A 11 21.87 -1.16 -2.48
N ALA A 12 21.33 -1.95 -1.56
CA ALA A 12 20.02 -2.55 -1.74
C ALA A 12 19.08 -1.42 -2.17
N ASP A 13 18.43 -1.60 -3.33
CA ASP A 13 17.41 -0.66 -3.77
C ASP A 13 16.14 -1.03 -3.01
N PRO A 14 15.75 -0.24 -1.98
CA PRO A 14 14.63 -0.60 -1.12
C PRO A 14 13.31 -0.69 -1.91
N VAL A 15 13.20 0.00 -3.05
CA VAL A 15 12.02 -0.08 -3.92
C VAL A 15 12.01 -1.43 -4.64
N ALA A 16 13.14 -1.88 -5.18
CA ALA A 16 13.25 -3.17 -5.85
C ALA A 16 13.01 -4.35 -4.89
N ASP A 17 13.54 -4.27 -3.67
CA ASP A 17 13.32 -5.28 -2.62
C ASP A 17 11.83 -5.36 -2.23
N LYS A 18 11.15 -4.21 -2.12
CA LYS A 18 9.71 -4.16 -1.82
C LYS A 18 8.84 -4.61 -2.98
N LEU A 19 9.20 -4.27 -4.22
CA LEU A 19 8.52 -4.77 -5.41
C LEU A 19 8.59 -6.30 -5.53
N ALA A 20 9.68 -6.92 -5.06
CA ALA A 20 9.82 -8.37 -5.07
C ALA A 20 8.86 -9.10 -4.10
N GLU A 21 8.22 -8.38 -3.17
CA GLU A 21 7.18 -8.92 -2.30
C GLU A 21 5.81 -9.07 -3.03
N PHE A 22 5.65 -8.43 -4.20
CA PHE A 22 4.42 -8.48 -5.01
C PHE A 22 4.53 -9.49 -6.17
N ASP A 23 3.39 -9.85 -6.77
CA ASP A 23 3.38 -10.67 -7.98
C ASP A 23 4.04 -9.89 -9.14
N PRO A 24 5.10 -10.43 -9.77
CA PRO A 24 5.73 -9.79 -10.92
C PRO A 24 4.76 -9.50 -12.08
N ALA A 25 3.68 -10.28 -12.22
CA ALA A 25 2.66 -10.07 -13.24
C ALA A 25 1.81 -8.83 -12.95
N GLU A 26 1.46 -8.55 -11.68
CA GLU A 26 0.74 -7.33 -11.29
C GLU A 26 1.62 -6.09 -11.55
N ALA A 27 2.89 -6.15 -11.16
CA ALA A 27 3.84 -5.08 -11.46
C ALA A 27 4.00 -4.85 -12.97
N GLN A 28 4.06 -5.92 -13.77
CA GLN A 28 4.16 -5.79 -15.22
C GLN A 28 2.89 -5.20 -15.85
N ALA A 29 1.70 -5.58 -15.37
CA ALA A 29 0.44 -5.03 -15.88
C ALA A 29 0.39 -3.50 -15.70
N ILE A 30 0.84 -2.99 -14.55
CA ILE A 30 0.91 -1.54 -14.30
C ILE A 30 1.90 -0.87 -15.25
N ARG A 31 3.09 -1.46 -15.47
CA ARG A 31 4.06 -0.95 -16.44
C ARG A 31 3.48 -0.89 -17.85
N ASP A 32 2.81 -1.95 -18.27
CA ASP A 32 2.15 -2.05 -19.58
C ASP A 32 1.05 -0.98 -19.72
N ASP A 33 0.32 -0.67 -18.64
CA ASP A 33 -0.69 0.38 -18.62
C ASP A 33 -0.09 1.78 -18.80
N PHE A 34 1.00 2.09 -18.10
CA PHE A 34 1.75 3.34 -18.34
C PHE A 34 2.20 3.45 -19.80
N GLU A 35 2.79 2.39 -20.36
CA GLU A 35 3.26 2.37 -21.75
C GLU A 35 2.10 2.53 -22.74
N ARG A 36 0.99 1.81 -22.53
CA ARG A 36 -0.22 1.88 -23.35
C ARG A 36 -0.80 3.30 -23.41
N GLU A 37 -0.71 4.03 -22.31
CA GLU A 37 -1.21 5.40 -22.21
C GLU A 37 -0.19 6.45 -22.67
N GLY A 38 1.04 6.04 -22.99
CA GLY A 38 2.13 6.91 -23.41
C GLY A 38 2.77 7.69 -22.27
N TRP A 39 2.63 7.22 -21.03
CA TRP A 39 3.21 7.81 -19.83
C TRP A 39 4.52 7.13 -19.48
N THR A 40 5.43 7.90 -18.89
CA THR A 40 6.65 7.35 -18.28
C THR A 40 6.36 6.92 -16.85
N TYR A 41 6.88 5.76 -16.43
CA TYR A 41 6.82 5.30 -15.04
C TYR A 41 8.19 5.25 -14.39
N SER A 42 8.21 5.23 -13.06
CA SER A 42 9.34 4.78 -12.25
C SER A 42 8.94 3.52 -11.47
N GLU A 43 9.92 2.72 -11.05
CA GLU A 43 9.66 1.56 -10.18
C GLU A 43 9.01 1.98 -8.85
N GLU A 44 9.32 3.18 -8.37
CA GLU A 44 8.64 3.80 -7.23
C GLU A 44 7.15 3.96 -7.55
N SER A 45 6.78 4.63 -8.66
CA SER A 45 5.37 4.79 -9.05
C SER A 45 4.62 3.45 -9.18
N VAL A 46 5.26 2.42 -9.73
CA VAL A 46 4.69 1.06 -9.82
C VAL A 46 4.45 0.48 -8.43
N LEU A 47 5.44 0.55 -7.54
CA LEU A 47 5.33 0.09 -6.16
C LEU A 47 4.20 0.81 -5.42
N GLY A 48 4.09 2.13 -5.61
CA GLY A 48 3.06 2.95 -4.99
C GLY A 48 1.64 2.52 -5.36
N ILE A 49 1.42 2.22 -6.63
CA ILE A 49 0.12 1.71 -7.12
C ILE A 49 -0.17 0.34 -6.49
N LEU A 50 0.78 -0.59 -6.52
CA LEU A 50 0.62 -1.93 -5.94
C LEU A 50 0.30 -1.90 -4.44
N VAL A 51 1.02 -1.04 -3.70
CA VAL A 51 0.81 -0.82 -2.26
C VAL A 51 -0.60 -0.27 -2.02
N GLY A 52 -1.00 0.77 -2.76
CA GLY A 52 -2.35 1.34 -2.68
C GLY A 52 -3.46 0.36 -3.03
N GLU A 53 -3.27 -0.47 -4.07
CA GLU A 53 -4.24 -1.50 -4.45
C GLU A 53 -4.40 -2.55 -3.35
N ARG A 54 -3.29 -3.06 -2.80
CA ARG A 54 -3.30 -4.03 -1.70
C ARG A 54 -4.03 -3.46 -0.50
N GLU A 55 -3.78 -2.21 -0.14
CA GLU A 55 -4.42 -1.52 0.97
C GLU A 55 -5.92 -1.42 0.79
N CYS A 56 -6.37 -0.95 -0.37
CA CYS A 56 -7.79 -0.86 -0.69
C CYS A 56 -8.47 -2.22 -0.61
N ARG A 57 -7.82 -3.31 -1.05
CA ARG A 57 -8.34 -4.68 -0.85
C ARG A 57 -8.43 -5.05 0.63
N GLN A 58 -7.40 -4.77 1.42
CA GLN A 58 -7.38 -5.08 2.87
C GLN A 58 -8.46 -4.29 3.63
N ILE A 59 -8.61 -3.00 3.35
CA ILE A 59 -9.61 -2.15 4.01
C ILE A 59 -11.03 -2.62 3.66
N ARG A 60 -11.31 -2.91 2.37
CA ARG A 60 -12.61 -3.44 1.95
C ARG A 60 -12.93 -4.78 2.63
N ALA A 61 -11.94 -5.68 2.76
CA ALA A 61 -12.12 -6.95 3.46
C ALA A 61 -12.43 -6.72 4.96
N ALA A 62 -11.67 -5.84 5.62
CA ALA A 62 -11.85 -5.51 7.03
C ALA A 62 -13.25 -4.91 7.31
N LEU A 63 -13.77 -4.07 6.39
CA LEU A 63 -15.14 -3.56 6.50
C LEU A 63 -16.22 -4.61 6.23
N ALA A 64 -15.97 -5.55 5.33
CA ALA A 64 -16.88 -6.67 5.10
C ALA A 64 -16.96 -7.56 6.35
N ASP A 65 -15.83 -7.83 7.00
CA ASP A 65 -15.76 -8.57 8.26
C ASP A 65 -16.48 -7.83 9.40
N LEU A 66 -16.29 -6.51 9.50
CA LEU A 66 -17.04 -5.68 10.44
C LEU A 66 -18.56 -5.78 10.21
N ALA A 67 -19.01 -5.71 8.95
CA ALA A 67 -20.42 -5.86 8.59
C ALA A 67 -20.96 -7.28 8.87
N ALA A 68 -20.09 -8.30 8.84
CA ALA A 68 -20.40 -9.67 9.24
C ALA A 68 -20.40 -9.89 10.77
N GLY A 69 -20.01 -8.87 11.55
CA GLY A 69 -20.05 -8.89 13.01
C GLY A 69 -18.72 -9.20 13.69
N SER A 70 -17.60 -9.13 12.97
CA SER A 70 -16.27 -9.24 13.58
C SER A 70 -16.03 -8.12 14.61
N PRO A 71 -15.25 -8.39 15.68
CA PRO A 71 -14.95 -7.39 16.69
C PRO A 71 -14.22 -6.18 16.11
N VAL A 72 -14.69 -4.97 16.45
CA VAL A 72 -14.10 -3.70 15.98
C VAL A 72 -12.61 -3.60 16.29
N ASP A 73 -12.18 -4.06 17.46
CA ASP A 73 -10.78 -3.99 17.88
C ASP A 73 -9.88 -4.87 16.99
N GLU A 74 -10.34 -6.07 16.60
CA GLU A 74 -9.58 -6.95 15.69
C GLU A 74 -9.45 -6.33 14.29
N ILE A 75 -10.50 -5.66 13.82
CA ILE A 75 -10.49 -4.93 12.55
C ILE A 75 -9.53 -3.75 12.63
N ALA A 76 -9.59 -2.96 13.71
CA ALA A 76 -8.74 -1.79 13.87
C ALA A 76 -7.25 -2.17 14.00
N ASP A 77 -6.93 -3.26 14.71
CA ASP A 77 -5.56 -3.76 14.85
C ASP A 77 -5.01 -4.24 13.49
N HIS A 78 -5.81 -4.94 12.69
CA HIS A 78 -5.43 -5.32 11.32
C HIS A 78 -5.17 -4.10 10.43
N LEU A 79 -5.99 -3.04 10.53
CA LEU A 79 -5.80 -1.83 9.74
C LEU A 79 -4.56 -1.02 10.19
N ASP A 80 -4.21 -1.04 11.49
CA ASP A 80 -2.96 -0.48 11.99
C ASP A 80 -1.72 -1.19 11.41
N GLU A 81 -1.77 -2.51 11.22
CA GLU A 81 -0.67 -3.25 10.58
C GLU A 81 -0.48 -2.83 9.10
N VAL A 82 -1.59 -2.55 8.40
CA VAL A 82 -1.55 -2.03 7.02
C VAL A 82 -0.92 -0.62 6.98
N LEU A 83 -1.23 0.23 7.95
CA LEU A 83 -0.66 1.59 8.11
C LEU A 83 0.86 1.61 8.29
N VAL A 84 1.40 0.65 9.04
CA VAL A 84 2.85 0.53 9.25
C VAL A 84 3.57 0.38 7.91
N VAL A 85 3.02 -0.40 6.98
CA VAL A 85 3.63 -0.60 5.67
C VAL A 85 3.59 0.67 4.80
N GLN A 86 2.51 1.47 4.85
CA GLN A 86 2.45 2.77 4.16
C GLN A 86 3.55 3.73 4.65
N ASN A 87 3.69 3.83 5.98
CA ASN A 87 4.63 4.74 6.64
C ASN A 87 6.09 4.36 6.34
N GLU A 88 6.38 3.06 6.28
CA GLU A 88 7.74 2.58 6.00
C GLU A 88 8.13 2.73 4.54
N VAL A 89 7.18 2.67 3.61
CA VAL A 89 7.48 2.43 2.19
C VAL A 89 7.22 3.64 1.30
N PHE A 90 6.18 4.45 1.53
CA PHE A 90 5.66 5.27 0.43
C PHE A 90 5.17 6.67 0.78
N GLN A 91 4.22 6.84 1.73
CA GLN A 91 3.54 8.14 1.91
C GLN A 91 3.17 8.44 3.36
N PRO A 92 4.03 9.15 4.12
CA PRO A 92 3.77 9.46 5.52
C PRO A 92 2.52 10.34 5.71
N ASP A 93 2.23 11.25 4.78
CA ASP A 93 1.05 12.12 4.86
C ASP A 93 -0.27 11.35 4.70
N MET A 94 -0.29 10.33 3.84
CA MET A 94 -1.44 9.43 3.66
C MET A 94 -1.65 8.53 4.87
N ALA A 95 -0.57 8.04 5.47
CA ALA A 95 -0.64 7.24 6.68
C ALA A 95 -1.23 8.02 7.86
N VAL A 96 -0.92 9.32 8.00
CA VAL A 96 -1.53 10.17 9.03
C VAL A 96 -3.04 10.30 8.83
N TYR A 97 -3.49 10.50 7.58
CA TYR A 97 -4.91 10.57 7.27
C TYR A 97 -5.61 9.22 7.55
N PHE A 98 -4.99 8.12 7.18
CA PHE A 98 -5.54 6.78 7.38
C PHE A 98 -5.54 6.34 8.87
N GLN A 99 -4.57 6.78 9.67
CA GLN A 99 -4.58 6.57 11.13
C GLN A 99 -5.79 7.25 11.79
N GLY A 100 -6.14 8.47 11.36
CA GLY A 100 -7.34 9.16 11.87
C GLY A 100 -8.62 8.36 11.63
N VAL A 101 -8.69 7.64 10.52
CA VAL A 101 -9.82 6.77 10.17
C VAL A 101 -9.87 5.52 11.07
N VAL A 102 -8.73 4.90 11.38
CA VAL A 102 -8.66 3.77 12.33
C VAL A 102 -9.02 4.20 13.75
N ASP A 103 -8.56 5.39 14.18
CA ASP A 103 -8.89 5.95 15.50
C ASP A 103 -10.39 6.23 15.62
N GLU A 104 -11.03 6.74 14.55
CA GLU A 104 -12.47 6.92 14.50
C GLU A 104 -13.25 5.60 14.57
N LEU A 105 -12.76 4.57 13.88
CA LEU A 105 -13.34 3.23 13.95
C LEU A 105 -13.33 2.71 15.40
N ARG A 106 -12.19 2.81 16.10
CA ARG A 106 -12.06 2.45 17.52
C ARG A 106 -12.96 3.27 18.43
N SER A 107 -13.22 4.53 18.08
CA SER A 107 -14.12 5.41 18.83
C SER A 107 -15.61 5.09 18.66
N GLY A 108 -15.97 4.23 17.69
CA GLY A 108 -17.35 3.86 17.37
C GLY A 108 -18.11 4.89 16.52
N SER A 109 -17.41 5.81 15.84
CA SER A 109 -18.00 6.81 14.95
C SER A 109 -17.39 6.73 13.54
N PRO A 110 -17.71 5.68 12.73
CA PRO A 110 -17.02 5.38 11.47
C PRO A 110 -17.49 6.28 10.31
N THR A 111 -17.60 7.58 10.54
CA THR A 111 -18.11 8.55 9.56
C THR A 111 -17.18 8.68 8.36
N ASN A 112 -15.87 8.55 8.56
CA ASN A 112 -14.88 8.88 7.54
C ASN A 112 -14.29 7.67 6.82
N ILE A 113 -14.63 6.43 7.19
CA ILE A 113 -14.06 5.21 6.56
C ILE A 113 -14.59 5.00 5.14
N GLN A 114 -15.87 5.31 4.90
CA GLN A 114 -16.46 5.25 3.55
C GLN A 114 -15.89 6.35 2.67
N GLU A 115 -15.80 7.59 3.17
CA GLU A 115 -15.19 8.71 2.44
C GLU A 115 -13.71 8.44 2.13
N TYR A 116 -12.96 7.84 3.06
CA TYR A 116 -11.59 7.40 2.81
C TYR A 116 -11.50 6.41 1.66
N LEU A 117 -12.40 5.40 1.62
CA LEU A 117 -12.46 4.42 0.54
C LEU A 117 -12.89 5.04 -0.79
N GLU A 118 -13.84 5.96 -0.78
CA GLU A 118 -14.27 6.66 -2.00
C GLU A 118 -13.13 7.52 -2.55
N LEU A 119 -12.40 8.25 -1.72
CA LEU A 119 -11.30 9.11 -2.18
C LEU A 119 -10.06 8.33 -2.62
N ASN A 120 -9.71 7.25 -1.91
CA ASN A 120 -8.42 6.56 -2.12
C ASN A 120 -8.54 5.26 -2.91
N CYS A 121 -9.74 4.69 -2.99
CA CYS A 121 -9.95 3.38 -3.61
C CYS A 121 -10.89 3.41 -4.81
N GLU A 122 -11.40 4.56 -5.26
CA GLU A 122 -12.29 4.66 -6.43
C GLU A 122 -11.72 3.96 -7.67
N TYR A 123 -10.41 4.06 -7.88
CA TYR A 123 -9.73 3.50 -9.06
C TYR A 123 -9.11 2.12 -8.83
N VAL A 124 -9.23 1.55 -7.62
CA VAL A 124 -8.75 0.20 -7.32
C VAL A 124 -9.85 -0.82 -7.60
N GLN A 125 -9.61 -1.72 -8.56
CA GLN A 125 -10.54 -2.80 -8.95
C GLN A 125 -10.58 -3.95 -7.94
#